data_AF-A0A6G6XA67-F1
#
_entry.id   AF-A0A6G6XA67-F1
#
_cell.length_a   1.000
_cell.length_b   1.000
_cell.length_c   1.000
_cell.angle_alpha   90.00
_cell.angle_beta   90.00
_cell.angle_gamma   90.00
#
_symmetry.space_group_name_H-M   'P 1'
#
loop_
_entity.id
_entity.type
_entity.pdbx_description
1 polymer ?
#
loop_
_entity_poly.entity_id
_entity_poly.type
_entity_poly.pdbx_seq_one_letter_code
_entity_poly.pdbx_strand_id
1 'polypeptide(L)'
;MKMMKSALLALAPAALALPVPAAAQSDANALARMFQAEPLTAEQEARLPLATSVIEKMIPPGTLGETMGGMFERIMNPIMEAVASDPGSDVARQLGVGRGDLDVSDADLAVLATILDPAGEERRKREAALLPQIMQTMMEVLEPTMRKAMIQAYAVHFDEAELVDIDAFFSTPSGLAFARKSFTMSSDPRILGASLEAMPQMMASFGEIERKMKAATADLPAPRSYGDLSMAERKRIETITGFDQQQIAEAMAEAAFRRVLMSETGPDDTPLDE
;
A
#
# COMPACT_ATOMS: atom_id res chain seq x y z
N MET A 1 61.04 -5.79 35.54
CA MET A 1 59.88 -4.89 35.78
C MET A 1 58.88 -5.19 34.67
N LYS A 2 57.84 -6.01 34.84
CA LYS A 2 56.67 -5.90 35.72
C LYS A 2 55.93 -4.57 35.57
N MET A 3 54.81 -4.59 34.83
CA MET A 3 53.47 -4.05 35.15
C MET A 3 52.69 -3.87 33.81
N MET A 4 51.81 -4.79 33.39
CA MET A 4 50.39 -4.92 33.78
C MET A 4 49.63 -3.59 33.81
N LYS A 5 48.81 -3.33 32.79
CA LYS A 5 47.55 -2.56 32.89
C LYS A 5 46.47 -3.17 32.00
N SER A 6 45.61 -3.92 32.69
CA SER A 6 44.19 -4.18 32.56
C SER A 6 43.46 -3.95 31.23
N ALA A 7 42.80 -5.03 30.81
CA ALA A 7 41.73 -5.11 29.83
C ALA A 7 40.50 -4.28 30.23
N LEU A 8 39.86 -3.66 29.24
CA LEU A 8 38.42 -3.38 29.24
C LEU A 8 37.81 -4.17 28.07
N LEU A 9 37.07 -5.22 28.41
CA LEU A 9 36.25 -5.98 27.48
C LEU A 9 34.93 -5.20 27.32
N ALA A 10 34.75 -4.51 26.20
CA ALA A 10 33.46 -3.92 25.85
C ALA A 10 32.55 -5.03 25.31
N LEU A 11 31.57 -5.44 26.12
CA LEU A 11 30.50 -6.34 25.71
C LEU A 11 29.51 -5.51 24.87
N ALA A 12 29.59 -5.62 23.54
CA ALA A 12 28.56 -5.08 22.66
C ALA A 12 27.31 -5.98 22.72
N PRO A 13 26.09 -5.44 22.88
CA PRO A 13 24.89 -6.24 22.77
C PRO A 13 24.67 -6.62 21.30
N ALA A 14 24.79 -7.91 21.00
CA ALA A 14 24.39 -8.47 19.72
C ALA A 14 22.86 -8.38 19.61
N ALA A 15 22.37 -7.39 18.86
CA ALA A 15 20.98 -7.34 18.44
C ALA A 15 20.69 -8.54 17.53
N LEU A 16 19.74 -9.38 17.94
CA LEU A 16 19.19 -10.46 17.13
C LEU A 16 18.40 -9.87 15.96
N ALA A 17 19.08 -9.57 14.86
CA ALA A 17 18.43 -9.33 13.58
C ALA A 17 17.98 -10.69 13.02
N LEU A 18 16.67 -10.90 12.93
CA LEU A 18 16.13 -12.02 12.15
C LEU A 18 16.57 -11.84 10.68
N PRO A 19 17.15 -12.88 10.04
CA PRO A 19 17.57 -12.78 8.65
C PRO A 19 16.33 -12.70 7.75
N VAL A 20 16.04 -11.51 7.24
CA VAL A 20 15.09 -11.35 6.14
C VAL A 20 15.72 -12.01 4.90
N PRO A 21 14.99 -12.84 4.14
CA PRO A 21 15.54 -13.51 2.96
C PRO A 21 16.08 -12.50 1.96
N ALA A 22 17.33 -12.69 1.54
CA ALA A 22 18.11 -11.74 0.73
C ALA A 22 17.45 -11.34 -0.62
N ALA A 23 16.56 -12.18 -1.15
CA ALA A 23 15.79 -11.90 -2.37
C ALA A 23 14.74 -10.78 -2.17
N ALA A 24 14.09 -10.70 -1.02
CA ALA A 24 13.16 -9.61 -0.72
C ALA A 24 13.90 -8.27 -0.52
N GLN A 25 15.15 -8.33 -0.03
CA GLN A 25 16.01 -7.17 0.16
C GLN A 25 16.54 -6.61 -1.18
N SER A 26 16.82 -7.46 -2.17
CA SER A 26 17.32 -7.02 -3.48
C SER A 26 16.27 -6.26 -4.28
N ASP A 27 15.02 -6.69 -4.24
CA ASP A 27 13.93 -6.09 -5.00
C ASP A 27 13.47 -4.77 -4.37
N ALA A 28 13.42 -4.70 -3.04
CA ALA A 28 13.15 -3.47 -2.31
C ALA A 28 14.25 -2.40 -2.56
N ASN A 29 15.52 -2.82 -2.61
CA ASN A 29 16.63 -1.91 -2.91
C ASN A 29 16.65 -1.44 -4.37
N ALA A 30 16.23 -2.30 -5.31
CA ALA A 30 16.10 -1.93 -6.72
C ALA A 30 14.98 -0.89 -6.91
N LEU A 31 13.83 -1.10 -6.26
CA LEU A 31 12.72 -0.15 -6.28
C LEU A 31 13.10 1.19 -5.63
N ALA A 32 13.79 1.16 -4.48
CA ALA A 32 14.23 2.38 -3.79
C ALA A 32 15.20 3.23 -4.62
N ARG A 33 16.04 2.60 -5.47
CA ARG A 33 16.94 3.32 -6.39
C ARG A 33 16.19 4.12 -7.46
N MET A 34 14.99 3.69 -7.85
CA MET A 34 14.17 4.42 -8.83
C MET A 34 13.63 5.74 -8.27
N PHE A 35 13.60 5.92 -6.95
CA PHE A 35 13.06 7.10 -6.26
C PHE A 35 14.15 7.91 -5.53
N GLN A 36 15.43 7.69 -5.84
CA GLN A 36 16.50 8.52 -5.27
C GLN A 36 16.45 9.93 -5.87
N ALA A 37 16.22 10.92 -5.01
CA ALA A 37 16.29 12.32 -5.40
C ALA A 37 17.75 12.74 -5.64
N GLU A 38 17.95 13.66 -6.58
CA GLU A 38 19.25 14.29 -6.80
C GLU A 38 19.69 15.06 -5.54
N PRO A 39 21.01 15.12 -5.24
CA PRO A 39 21.51 15.96 -4.16
C PRO A 39 21.15 17.44 -4.40
N LEU A 40 20.90 18.16 -3.31
CA LEU A 40 20.61 19.59 -3.39
C LEU A 40 21.81 20.38 -3.91
N THR A 41 21.55 21.43 -4.69
CA THR A 41 22.55 22.43 -5.03
C THR A 41 22.83 23.33 -3.83
N ALA A 42 23.97 24.03 -3.82
CA ALA A 42 24.32 24.96 -2.73
C ALA A 42 23.26 26.06 -2.51
N GLU A 43 22.62 26.53 -3.59
CA GLU A 43 21.53 27.51 -3.51
C GLU A 43 20.27 26.92 -2.87
N GLN A 44 19.94 25.66 -3.16
CA GLN A 44 18.81 24.98 -2.53
C GLN A 44 19.11 24.66 -1.06
N GLU A 45 20.33 24.27 -0.73
CA GLU A 45 20.75 24.09 0.66
C GLU A 45 20.61 25.38 1.48
N ALA A 46 20.95 26.54 0.89
CA ALA A 46 20.80 27.84 1.54
C ALA A 46 19.33 28.19 1.87
N ARG A 47 18.36 27.63 1.14
CA ARG A 47 16.91 27.86 1.35
C ARG A 47 16.30 26.96 2.43
N LEU A 48 17.01 25.92 2.88
CA LEU A 48 16.49 24.96 3.86
C LEU A 48 15.96 25.60 5.16
N PRO A 49 16.58 26.63 5.75
CA PRO A 49 16.03 27.28 6.95
C PRO A 49 14.65 27.92 6.72
N LEU A 50 14.46 28.59 5.57
CA LEU A 50 13.18 29.21 5.21
C LEU A 50 12.12 28.14 4.91
N ALA A 51 12.48 27.13 4.11
CA ALA A 51 11.60 26.00 3.82
C ALA A 51 11.18 25.25 5.11
N THR A 52 12.09 25.14 6.09
CA THR A 52 11.78 24.56 7.40
C THR A 52 10.72 25.39 8.14
N SER A 53 10.89 26.72 8.21
CA SER A 53 9.90 27.61 8.84
C SER A 53 8.51 27.48 8.22
N VAL A 54 8.43 27.42 6.89
CA VAL A 54 7.16 27.21 6.16
C VAL A 54 6.53 25.87 6.53
N ILE A 55 7.29 24.78 6.43
CA ILE A 55 6.76 23.43 6.68
C ILE A 55 6.35 23.24 8.14
N GLU A 56 7.07 23.80 9.11
CA GLU A 56 6.68 23.72 10.53
C GLU A 56 5.34 24.43 10.83
N LYS A 57 5.02 25.49 10.08
CA LYS A 57 3.71 26.18 10.17
C LYS A 57 2.60 25.40 9.48
N MET A 58 2.91 24.82 8.32
CA MET A 58 1.94 24.06 7.52
C MET A 58 1.60 22.71 8.14
N ILE A 59 2.63 21.97 8.55
CA ILE A 59 2.56 20.60 9.06
C ILE A 59 3.35 20.53 10.37
N PRO A 60 2.77 21.02 11.48
CA PRO A 60 3.36 20.84 12.80
C PRO A 60 3.62 19.37 13.13
N PRO A 61 4.55 19.09 14.06
CA PRO A 61 4.76 17.74 14.56
C PRO A 61 3.45 17.05 14.98
N GLY A 62 3.24 15.81 14.55
CA GLY A 62 2.05 14.99 14.81
C GLY A 62 0.90 15.15 13.81
N THR A 63 0.92 16.19 12.97
CA THR A 63 -0.20 16.51 12.06
C THR A 63 -0.49 15.40 11.06
N LEU A 64 0.54 14.70 10.57
CA LEU A 64 0.36 13.62 9.60
C LEU A 64 -0.33 12.41 10.26
N GLY A 65 0.12 12.06 11.47
CA GLY A 65 -0.49 11.00 12.28
C GLY A 65 -1.94 11.30 12.64
N GLU A 66 -2.22 12.50 13.15
CA GLU A 66 -3.59 12.94 13.49
C GLU A 66 -4.51 12.91 12.27
N THR A 67 -4.04 13.39 11.13
CA THR A 67 -4.83 13.42 9.89
C THR A 67 -5.16 12.01 9.41
N MET A 68 -4.18 11.11 9.37
CA MET A 68 -4.40 9.73 8.96
C MET A 68 -5.27 8.95 9.96
N GLY A 69 -5.07 9.14 11.27
CA GLY A 69 -5.90 8.54 12.31
C GLY A 69 -7.35 8.98 12.20
N GLY A 70 -7.59 10.30 12.12
CA GLY A 70 -8.94 10.83 11.93
C GLY A 70 -9.56 10.43 10.59
N MET A 71 -8.75 10.14 9.56
CA MET A 71 -9.28 9.61 8.31
C MET A 71 -9.75 8.15 8.46
N PHE A 72 -8.92 7.33 9.10
CA PHE A 72 -9.25 5.94 9.39
C PHE A 72 -10.54 5.85 10.21
N GLU A 73 -10.69 6.67 11.25
CA GLU A 73 -11.90 6.74 12.07
C GLU A 73 -13.15 7.07 11.25
N ARG A 74 -13.06 7.98 10.27
CA ARG A 74 -14.25 8.43 9.51
C ARG A 74 -14.64 7.52 8.36
N ILE A 75 -13.68 6.89 7.67
CA ILE A 75 -13.96 6.03 6.50
C ILE A 75 -13.86 4.56 6.86
N MET A 76 -12.73 4.15 7.46
CA MET A 76 -12.44 2.73 7.67
C MET A 76 -13.23 2.17 8.84
N ASN A 77 -13.46 2.94 9.90
CA ASN A 77 -14.21 2.41 11.04
C ASN A 77 -15.64 1.97 10.67
N PRO A 78 -16.45 2.75 9.92
CA PRO A 78 -17.76 2.29 9.45
C PRO A 78 -17.71 1.04 8.56
N ILE A 79 -16.70 0.93 7.69
CA ILE A 79 -16.51 -0.24 6.81
C ILE A 79 -16.13 -1.47 7.64
N MET A 80 -15.19 -1.30 8.57
CA MET A 80 -14.76 -2.36 9.49
C MET A 80 -15.90 -2.79 10.40
N GLU A 81 -16.73 -1.87 10.89
CA GLU A 81 -17.94 -2.21 11.64
C GLU A 81 -18.94 -2.99 10.79
N ALA A 82 -19.15 -2.60 9.53
CA ALA A 82 -20.03 -3.33 8.61
C ALA A 82 -19.53 -4.76 8.35
N VAL A 83 -18.22 -4.94 8.14
CA VAL A 83 -17.59 -6.26 7.92
C VAL A 83 -17.53 -7.09 9.21
N ALA A 84 -17.18 -6.48 10.34
CA ALA A 84 -17.07 -7.15 11.64
C ALA A 84 -18.44 -7.55 12.24
N SER A 85 -19.52 -6.96 11.74
CA SER A 85 -20.89 -7.30 12.12
C SER A 85 -21.43 -8.52 11.38
N ASP A 86 -20.66 -9.11 10.45
CA ASP A 86 -21.04 -10.29 9.68
C ASP A 86 -20.61 -11.60 10.38
N PRO A 87 -21.54 -12.34 11.03
CA PRO A 87 -21.18 -13.50 11.85
C PRO A 87 -20.57 -14.65 11.07
N GLY A 88 -21.00 -14.86 9.82
CA GLY A 88 -20.51 -16.00 9.05
C GLY A 88 -19.11 -15.80 8.49
N SER A 89 -18.60 -14.57 8.38
CA SER A 89 -17.20 -14.33 8.00
C SER A 89 -16.25 -14.82 9.10
N ASP A 90 -16.64 -14.65 10.36
CA ASP A 90 -15.89 -15.20 11.49
C ASP A 90 -15.98 -16.72 11.59
N VAL A 91 -17.18 -17.28 11.39
CA VAL A 91 -17.38 -18.74 11.38
C VAL A 91 -16.53 -19.37 10.26
N ALA A 92 -16.57 -18.81 9.05
CA ALA A 92 -15.78 -19.27 7.92
C ALA A 92 -14.27 -19.26 8.23
N ARG A 93 -13.78 -18.15 8.77
CA ARG A 93 -12.37 -17.98 9.17
C ARG A 93 -11.95 -19.01 10.22
N GLN A 94 -12.78 -19.26 11.23
CA GLN A 94 -12.45 -20.21 12.30
C GLN A 94 -12.51 -21.67 11.84
N LEU A 95 -13.38 -21.98 10.88
CA LEU A 95 -13.46 -23.30 10.26
C LEU A 95 -12.44 -23.51 9.12
N GLY A 96 -11.75 -22.44 8.69
CA GLY A 96 -10.78 -22.48 7.61
C GLY A 96 -11.40 -22.68 6.22
N VAL A 97 -12.64 -22.23 6.02
CA VAL A 97 -13.40 -22.35 4.76
C VAL A 97 -13.72 -20.97 4.19
N GLY A 98 -14.11 -20.90 2.91
CA GLY A 98 -14.60 -19.66 2.33
C GLY A 98 -16.00 -19.32 2.83
N ARG A 99 -16.35 -18.03 2.93
CA ARG A 99 -17.73 -17.64 3.30
C ARG A 99 -18.76 -18.14 2.29
N GLY A 100 -18.42 -18.20 1.01
CA GLY A 100 -19.30 -18.73 -0.04
C GLY A 100 -19.59 -20.23 0.08
N ASP A 101 -18.77 -20.97 0.83
CA ASP A 101 -18.93 -22.43 1.02
C ASP A 101 -19.86 -22.75 2.20
N LEU A 102 -20.25 -21.75 2.99
CA LEU A 102 -21.14 -21.88 4.13
C LEU A 102 -22.58 -21.62 3.72
N ASP A 103 -23.26 -22.67 3.25
CA ASP A 103 -24.72 -22.65 3.02
C ASP A 103 -25.46 -22.95 4.34
N VAL A 104 -25.47 -21.97 5.23
CA VAL A 104 -26.11 -22.05 6.55
C VAL A 104 -26.90 -20.78 6.81
N SER A 105 -28.02 -20.91 7.52
CA SER A 105 -28.86 -19.75 7.84
C SER A 105 -28.14 -18.77 8.77
N ASP A 106 -28.49 -17.49 8.72
CA ASP A 106 -27.93 -16.48 9.63
C ASP A 106 -28.15 -16.82 11.11
N ALA A 107 -29.26 -17.49 11.44
CA ALA A 107 -29.55 -17.96 12.79
C ALA A 107 -28.55 -19.05 13.23
N ASP A 108 -28.24 -20.00 12.35
CA ASP A 108 -27.27 -21.05 12.63
C ASP A 108 -25.84 -20.50 12.68
N LEU A 109 -25.52 -19.53 11.81
CA LEU A 109 -24.23 -18.83 11.86
C LEU A 109 -24.03 -18.08 13.18
N ALA A 110 -25.07 -17.46 13.73
CA ALA A 110 -24.99 -16.82 15.05
C ALA A 110 -24.76 -17.83 16.19
N VAL A 111 -25.39 -19.01 16.10
CA VAL A 111 -25.14 -20.11 17.05
C VAL A 111 -23.72 -20.63 16.91
N LEU A 112 -23.25 -20.90 15.69
CA LEU A 112 -21.89 -21.35 15.40
C LEU A 112 -20.85 -20.34 15.86
N ALA A 113 -21.06 -19.04 15.61
CA ALA A 113 -20.16 -17.98 16.08
C ALA A 113 -20.02 -18.00 17.61
N THR A 114 -21.13 -18.24 18.32
CA THR A 114 -21.12 -18.36 19.80
C THR A 114 -20.41 -19.62 20.28
N ILE A 115 -20.58 -20.76 19.57
CA ILE A 115 -19.93 -22.02 19.92
C ILE A 115 -18.41 -21.93 19.70
N LEU A 116 -18.01 -21.44 18.54
CA LEU A 116 -16.61 -21.40 18.13
C LEU A 116 -15.85 -20.32 18.91
N ASP A 117 -16.52 -19.20 19.21
CA ASP A 117 -15.90 -18.09 19.90
C ASP A 117 -16.87 -17.27 20.76
N PRO A 118 -17.15 -17.74 21.99
CA PRO A 118 -18.04 -17.05 22.93
C PRO A 118 -17.62 -15.62 23.27
N ALA A 119 -16.34 -15.27 23.06
CA ALA A 119 -15.78 -13.94 23.32
C ALA A 119 -15.50 -13.15 22.03
N GLY A 120 -16.04 -13.59 20.88
CA GLY A 120 -15.74 -13.04 19.56
C GLY A 120 -16.01 -11.55 19.44
N GLU A 121 -17.15 -11.09 19.95
CA GLU A 121 -17.51 -9.66 19.91
C GLU A 121 -16.50 -8.80 20.69
N GLU A 122 -16.13 -9.22 21.90
CA GLU A 122 -15.17 -8.50 22.74
C GLU A 122 -13.77 -8.51 22.12
N ARG A 123 -13.35 -9.62 21.51
CA ARG A 123 -12.05 -9.70 20.81
C ARG A 123 -12.06 -8.80 19.58
N ARG A 124 -13.11 -8.82 18.76
CA ARG A 124 -13.25 -7.92 17.60
C ARG A 124 -13.16 -6.46 18.01
N LYS A 125 -13.85 -6.07 19.09
CA LYS A 125 -13.77 -4.69 19.64
C LYS A 125 -12.33 -4.32 20.03
N ARG A 126 -11.62 -5.21 20.71
CA ARG A 126 -10.22 -4.97 21.12
C ARG A 126 -9.28 -4.92 19.92
N GLU A 127 -9.43 -5.82 18.96
CA GLU A 127 -8.63 -5.85 17.73
C GLU A 127 -8.86 -4.60 16.88
N ALA A 128 -10.12 -4.20 16.68
CA ALA A 128 -10.48 -2.98 15.95
C ALA A 128 -9.89 -1.73 16.61
N ALA A 129 -9.86 -1.66 17.95
CA ALA A 129 -9.26 -0.56 18.68
C ALA A 129 -7.72 -0.47 18.53
N LEU A 130 -7.04 -1.56 18.15
CA LEU A 130 -5.58 -1.56 17.97
C LEU A 130 -5.16 -0.97 16.62
N LEU A 131 -5.95 -1.14 15.56
CA LEU A 131 -5.57 -0.67 14.22
C LEU A 131 -5.23 0.83 14.17
N PRO A 132 -6.07 1.74 14.70
CA PRO A 132 -5.74 3.17 14.73
C PRO A 132 -4.44 3.47 15.46
N GLN A 133 -4.18 2.79 16.59
CA GLN A 133 -2.99 2.99 17.41
C GLN A 133 -1.71 2.55 16.69
N ILE A 134 -1.76 1.41 15.98
CA ILE A 134 -0.64 0.92 15.18
C ILE A 134 -0.33 1.93 14.06
N MET A 135 -1.35 2.41 13.35
CA MET A 135 -1.18 3.40 12.28
C MET A 135 -0.61 4.72 12.80
N GLN A 136 -1.09 5.20 13.94
CA GLN A 136 -0.54 6.39 14.59
C GLN A 136 0.95 6.20 14.94
N THR A 137 1.30 5.08 15.57
CA THR A 137 2.69 4.76 15.93
C THR A 137 3.59 4.70 14.69
N MET A 138 3.10 4.12 13.59
CA MET A 138 3.82 4.10 12.32
C MET A 138 4.06 5.51 11.77
N MET A 139 3.07 6.39 11.90
CA MET A 139 3.20 7.79 11.47
C MET A 139 4.15 8.60 12.34
N GLU A 140 4.18 8.38 13.65
CA GLU A 140 5.17 9.01 14.53
C GLU A 140 6.61 8.68 14.12
N VAL A 141 6.85 7.45 13.64
CA VAL A 141 8.16 7.02 13.12
C VAL A 141 8.46 7.62 11.75
N LEU A 142 7.47 7.69 10.86
CA LEU A 142 7.66 8.10 9.46
C LEU A 142 7.66 9.61 9.27
N GLU A 143 6.87 10.34 10.05
CA GLU A 143 6.64 11.78 9.90
C GLU A 143 7.95 12.60 9.87
N PRO A 144 8.96 12.37 10.73
CA PRO A 144 10.20 13.15 10.68
C PRO A 144 10.91 13.05 9.31
N THR A 145 10.91 11.86 8.71
CA THR A 145 11.52 11.63 7.39
C THR A 145 10.71 12.28 6.28
N MET A 146 9.37 12.16 6.34
CA MET A 146 8.47 12.81 5.39
C MET A 146 8.61 14.33 5.44
N ARG A 147 8.58 14.94 6.63
CA ARG A 147 8.76 16.39 6.77
C ARG A 147 10.11 16.85 6.25
N LYS A 148 11.19 16.10 6.52
CA LYS A 148 12.51 16.40 5.95
C LYS A 148 12.46 16.41 4.42
N ALA A 149 11.85 15.40 3.80
CA ALA A 149 11.70 15.34 2.35
C ALA A 149 10.87 16.52 1.80
N MET A 150 9.79 16.92 2.50
CA MET A 150 8.99 18.09 2.13
C MET A 150 9.77 19.40 2.22
N ILE A 151 10.58 19.58 3.27
CA ILE A 151 11.46 20.74 3.42
C ILE A 151 12.43 20.83 2.23
N GLN A 152 13.04 19.71 1.85
CA GLN A 152 13.94 19.65 0.69
C GLN A 152 13.20 19.95 -0.61
N ALA A 153 12.02 19.38 -0.81
CA ALA A 153 11.20 19.65 -1.98
C ALA A 153 10.84 21.15 -2.08
N TYR A 154 10.50 21.80 -0.97
CA TYR A 154 10.22 23.24 -0.95
C TYR A 154 11.44 24.07 -1.29
N ALA A 155 12.62 23.72 -0.77
CA ALA A 155 13.87 24.40 -1.11
C ALA A 155 14.28 24.23 -2.59
N VAL A 156 13.88 23.12 -3.22
CA VAL A 156 14.10 22.86 -4.65
C VAL A 156 13.14 23.66 -5.53
N HIS A 157 11.85 23.67 -5.17
CA HIS A 157 10.80 24.18 -6.04
C HIS A 157 10.50 25.67 -5.87
N PHE A 158 10.83 26.26 -4.72
CA PHE A 158 10.59 27.67 -4.45
C PHE A 158 11.91 28.42 -4.27
N ASP A 159 11.94 29.66 -4.77
CA ASP A 159 13.03 30.58 -4.49
C ASP A 159 12.89 31.24 -3.11
N GLU A 160 13.87 32.08 -2.75
CA GLU A 160 13.89 32.75 -1.45
C GLU A 160 12.71 33.71 -1.25
N ALA A 161 12.33 34.47 -2.29
CA ALA A 161 11.25 35.44 -2.20
C ALA A 161 9.89 34.72 -2.04
N GLU A 162 9.67 33.66 -2.82
CA GLU A 162 8.47 32.83 -2.71
C GLU A 162 8.35 32.19 -1.33
N LEU A 163 9.44 31.65 -0.78
CA LEU A 163 9.44 31.06 0.57
C LEU A 163 9.12 32.11 1.65
N VAL A 164 9.64 33.34 1.53
CA VAL A 164 9.32 34.45 2.44
C VAL A 164 7.85 34.84 2.36
N ASP A 165 7.29 34.95 1.15
CA ASP A 165 5.88 35.30 0.95
C ASP A 165 4.95 34.22 1.51
N ILE A 166 5.27 32.94 1.26
CA ILE A 166 4.53 31.79 1.80
C ILE A 166 4.60 31.78 3.33
N ASP A 167 5.78 32.01 3.90
CA ASP A 167 5.98 32.08 5.35
C ASP A 167 5.16 33.21 5.99
N ALA A 168 5.14 34.39 5.35
CA ALA A 168 4.35 35.53 5.79
C ALA A 168 2.85 35.21 5.76
N PHE A 169 2.35 34.58 4.69
CA PHE A 169 0.95 34.15 4.59
C PHE A 169 0.58 33.16 5.71
N PHE A 170 1.38 32.10 5.90
CA PHE A 170 1.14 31.11 6.95
C PHE A 170 1.39 31.62 8.36
N SER A 171 1.96 32.81 8.53
CA SER A 171 2.03 33.49 9.83
C SER A 171 0.73 34.22 10.18
N THR A 172 -0.20 34.37 9.24
CA THR A 172 -1.52 34.96 9.52
C THR A 172 -2.50 33.94 10.13
N PRO A 173 -3.50 34.37 10.92
CA PRO A 173 -4.53 33.47 11.43
C PRO A 173 -5.28 32.71 10.34
N SER A 174 -5.56 33.38 9.21
CA SER A 174 -6.23 32.76 8.06
C SER A 174 -5.32 31.77 7.34
N GLY A 175 -4.03 32.07 7.19
CA GLY A 175 -3.05 31.16 6.59
C GLY A 175 -2.88 29.89 7.42
N LEU A 176 -2.72 30.00 8.75
CA LEU A 176 -2.68 28.84 9.63
C LEU A 176 -3.96 28.00 9.55
N ALA A 177 -5.13 28.66 9.53
CA ALA A 177 -6.40 27.96 9.38
C ALA A 177 -6.51 27.27 8.02
N PHE A 178 -6.03 27.91 6.95
CA PHE A 178 -5.98 27.33 5.61
C PHE A 178 -5.07 26.11 5.57
N ALA A 179 -3.83 26.18 6.08
CA ALA A 179 -2.91 25.05 6.12
C ALA A 179 -3.54 23.82 6.78
N ARG A 180 -4.09 23.99 7.98
CA ARG A 180 -4.71 22.89 8.75
C ARG A 180 -5.92 22.31 8.03
N LYS A 181 -6.82 23.17 7.54
CA LYS A 181 -8.07 22.71 6.91
C LYS A 181 -7.84 22.09 5.54
N SER A 182 -7.03 22.73 4.68
CA SER A 182 -6.76 22.28 3.31
C SER A 182 -6.10 20.91 3.30
N PHE A 183 -5.16 20.64 4.20
CA PHE A 183 -4.50 19.34 4.33
C PHE A 183 -5.49 18.21 4.65
N THR A 184 -6.48 18.47 5.51
CA THR A 184 -7.53 17.49 5.85
C THR A 184 -8.67 17.44 4.83
N MET A 185 -8.71 18.36 3.86
CA MET A 185 -9.88 18.51 2.99
C MET A 185 -10.00 17.37 1.97
N SER A 186 -8.90 16.77 1.53
CA SER A 186 -8.93 15.57 0.66
C SER A 186 -9.67 14.39 1.30
N SER A 187 -9.78 14.40 2.63
CA SER A 187 -10.45 13.42 3.46
C SER A 187 -11.92 13.77 3.76
N ASP A 188 -12.44 14.85 3.15
CA ASP A 188 -13.83 15.27 3.33
C ASP A 188 -14.80 14.25 2.71
N PRO A 189 -15.81 13.77 3.44
CA PRO A 189 -16.78 12.78 2.93
C PRO A 189 -17.47 13.21 1.63
N ARG A 190 -17.60 14.51 1.36
CA ARG A 190 -18.22 15.02 0.13
C ARG A 190 -17.30 14.80 -1.08
N ILE A 191 -15.99 14.97 -0.91
CA ILE A 191 -15.01 14.74 -1.98
C ILE A 191 -14.88 13.23 -2.27
N LEU A 192 -14.85 12.43 -1.20
CA LEU A 192 -14.77 10.99 -1.30
C LEU A 192 -16.05 10.39 -1.88
N GLY A 193 -17.21 10.87 -1.44
CA GLY A 193 -18.52 10.46 -1.99
C GLY A 193 -18.61 10.73 -3.50
N ALA A 194 -18.23 11.93 -3.94
CA ALA A 194 -18.18 12.25 -5.36
C ALA A 194 -17.22 11.34 -6.15
N SER A 195 -16.11 10.93 -5.53
CA SER A 195 -15.17 9.98 -6.14
C SER A 195 -15.78 8.58 -6.27
N LEU A 196 -16.52 8.12 -5.26
CA LEU A 196 -17.23 6.84 -5.27
C LEU A 196 -18.38 6.82 -6.28
N GLU A 197 -19.08 7.95 -6.47
CA GLU A 197 -20.11 8.09 -7.51
C GLU A 197 -19.53 7.96 -8.92
N ALA A 198 -18.26 8.31 -9.12
CA ALA A 198 -17.56 8.15 -10.39
C ALA A 198 -17.04 6.71 -10.64
N MET A 199 -16.99 5.87 -9.60
CA MET A 199 -16.45 4.50 -9.71
C MET A 199 -17.15 3.65 -10.79
N PRO A 200 -18.49 3.62 -10.92
CA PRO A 200 -19.14 2.84 -11.97
C PRO A 200 -18.71 3.25 -13.37
N GLN A 201 -18.58 4.56 -13.63
CA GLN A 201 -18.11 5.07 -14.92
C GLN A 201 -16.65 4.71 -15.19
N MET A 202 -15.81 4.74 -14.16
CA MET A 202 -14.44 4.30 -14.27
C MET A 202 -14.34 2.80 -14.56
N MET A 203 -15.15 1.96 -13.90
CA MET A 203 -15.24 0.52 -14.20
C MET A 203 -15.73 0.25 -15.62
N ALA A 204 -16.73 0.98 -16.10
CA ALA A 204 -17.17 0.90 -17.50
C ALA A 204 -16.03 1.26 -18.48
N SER A 205 -15.22 2.26 -18.12
CA SER A 205 -14.06 2.67 -18.93
C SER A 205 -12.97 1.59 -18.96
N PHE A 206 -12.77 0.83 -17.89
CA PHE A 206 -11.87 -0.32 -17.90
C PHE A 206 -12.36 -1.43 -18.84
N GLY A 207 -13.67 -1.74 -18.85
CA GLY A 207 -14.24 -2.69 -19.81
C GLY A 207 -14.09 -2.24 -21.27
N GLU A 208 -14.25 -0.94 -21.54
CA GLU A 208 -13.97 -0.34 -22.85
C GLU A 208 -12.49 -0.52 -23.28
N ILE A 209 -11.56 -0.29 -22.35
CA ILE A 209 -10.13 -0.47 -22.60
C ILE A 209 -9.81 -1.94 -22.88
N GLU A 210 -10.37 -2.87 -22.11
CA GLU A 210 -10.19 -4.31 -22.31
C GLU A 210 -10.69 -4.74 -23.69
N ARG A 211 -11.87 -4.28 -24.10
CA ARG A 211 -12.41 -4.57 -25.43
C ARG A 211 -11.52 -4.02 -26.54
N LYS A 212 -11.03 -2.79 -26.39
CA LYS A 212 -10.09 -2.18 -27.36
C LYS A 212 -8.77 -2.94 -27.42
N MET A 213 -8.24 -3.41 -26.30
CA MET A 213 -7.06 -4.26 -26.24
C MET A 213 -7.29 -5.60 -26.94
N LYS A 214 -8.40 -6.29 -26.66
CA LYS A 214 -8.79 -7.53 -27.35
C LYS A 214 -8.89 -7.31 -28.86
N ALA A 215 -9.58 -6.26 -29.30
CA ALA A 215 -9.69 -5.92 -30.71
C ALA A 215 -8.34 -5.61 -31.37
N ALA A 216 -7.45 -4.90 -30.66
CA ALA A 216 -6.11 -4.53 -31.16
C ALA A 216 -5.14 -5.73 -31.26
N THR A 217 -5.46 -6.87 -30.65
CA THR A 217 -4.62 -8.07 -30.65
C THR A 217 -5.32 -9.29 -31.29
N ALA A 218 -6.54 -9.11 -31.81
CA ALA A 218 -7.35 -10.19 -32.36
C ALA A 218 -6.75 -10.81 -33.64
N ASP A 219 -5.92 -10.06 -34.36
CA ASP A 219 -5.21 -10.50 -35.55
C ASP A 219 -3.89 -11.22 -35.23
N LEU A 220 -3.43 -11.19 -33.97
CA LEU A 220 -2.21 -11.85 -33.54
C LEU A 220 -2.48 -13.29 -33.10
N PRO A 221 -1.59 -14.24 -33.43
CA PRO A 221 -1.70 -15.61 -32.92
C PRO A 221 -1.59 -15.62 -31.39
N ALA A 222 -2.28 -16.55 -30.75
CA ALA A 222 -2.17 -16.75 -29.32
C ALA A 222 -0.70 -16.95 -28.91
N PRO A 223 -0.28 -16.42 -27.74
CA PRO A 223 1.05 -16.68 -27.22
C PRO A 223 1.33 -18.18 -27.15
N ARG A 224 2.45 -18.62 -27.72
CA ARG A 224 2.84 -20.05 -27.77
C ARG A 224 2.89 -20.67 -26.38
N SER A 225 2.34 -21.87 -26.24
CA SER A 225 2.50 -22.71 -25.07
C SER A 225 3.87 -23.41 -25.11
N TYR A 226 4.28 -23.98 -23.98
CA TYR A 226 5.49 -24.80 -23.93
C TYR A 226 5.45 -25.98 -24.91
N GLY A 227 4.25 -26.56 -25.12
CA GLY A 227 4.01 -27.64 -26.08
C GLY A 227 4.31 -27.25 -27.53
N ASP A 228 4.09 -25.98 -27.88
CA ASP A 228 4.30 -25.44 -29.23
C ASP A 228 5.77 -25.18 -29.55
N LEU A 229 6.67 -25.27 -28.56
CA LEU A 229 8.10 -25.05 -28.72
C LEU A 229 8.81 -26.33 -29.16
N SER A 230 9.66 -26.24 -30.19
CA SER A 230 10.57 -27.32 -30.57
C SER A 230 11.66 -27.55 -29.53
N MET A 231 12.29 -28.73 -29.53
CA MET A 231 13.40 -29.03 -28.61
C MET A 231 14.58 -28.04 -28.74
N ALA A 232 14.84 -27.54 -29.95
CA ALA A 232 15.90 -26.57 -30.18
C ALA A 232 15.57 -25.19 -29.55
N GLU A 233 14.32 -24.75 -29.66
CA GLU A 233 13.85 -23.50 -29.04
C GLU A 233 13.82 -23.61 -27.52
N ARG A 234 13.32 -24.73 -27.00
CA ARG A 234 13.34 -25.06 -25.57
C ARG A 234 14.75 -24.99 -24.98
N LYS A 235 15.73 -25.63 -25.63
CA LYS A 235 17.14 -25.60 -25.21
C LYS A 235 17.75 -24.19 -25.30
N ARG A 236 17.31 -23.40 -26.27
CA ARG A 236 17.73 -22.01 -26.41
C ARG A 236 17.18 -21.14 -25.28
N ILE A 237 15.91 -21.33 -24.88
CA ILE A 237 15.32 -20.62 -23.74
C ILE A 237 16.09 -20.98 -22.47
N GLU A 238 16.32 -22.27 -22.20
CA GLU A 238 17.12 -22.74 -21.05
C GLU A 238 18.51 -22.08 -21.00
N THR A 239 19.19 -21.97 -22.14
CA THR A 239 20.50 -21.32 -22.22
C THR A 239 20.43 -19.81 -21.90
N ILE A 240 19.35 -19.14 -22.30
CA ILE A 240 19.18 -17.70 -22.11
C ILE A 240 18.71 -17.38 -20.69
N THR A 241 17.76 -18.15 -20.16
CA THR A 241 17.12 -17.88 -18.87
C THR A 241 17.86 -18.52 -17.70
N GLY A 242 18.65 -19.57 -17.96
CA GLY A 242 19.26 -20.39 -16.92
C GLY A 242 18.26 -21.31 -16.20
N PHE A 243 16.99 -21.34 -16.63
CA PHE A 243 15.98 -22.24 -16.10
C PHE A 243 15.99 -23.56 -16.85
N ASP A 244 15.84 -24.66 -16.13
CA ASP A 244 15.70 -25.97 -16.76
C ASP A 244 14.32 -26.12 -17.46
N GLN A 245 14.19 -27.18 -18.25
CA GLN A 245 13.00 -27.45 -19.04
C GLN A 245 11.72 -27.64 -18.22
N GLN A 246 11.84 -28.13 -16.99
CA GLN A 246 10.70 -28.34 -16.11
C GLN A 246 10.24 -27.00 -15.52
N GLN A 247 11.19 -26.19 -15.05
CA GLN A 247 10.92 -24.84 -14.55
C GLN A 247 10.28 -23.94 -15.61
N ILE A 248 10.75 -24.03 -16.87
CA ILE A 248 10.17 -23.29 -17.99
C ILE A 248 8.73 -23.75 -18.26
N ALA A 249 8.47 -25.07 -18.25
CA ALA A 249 7.16 -25.62 -18.49
C ALA A 249 6.14 -25.17 -17.41
N GLU A 250 6.54 -25.24 -16.14
CA GLU A 250 5.72 -24.84 -14.99
C GLU A 250 5.42 -23.32 -15.02
N ALA A 251 6.44 -22.49 -15.24
CA ALA A 251 6.26 -21.04 -15.32
C ALA A 251 5.38 -20.60 -16.49
N MET A 252 5.53 -21.24 -17.67
CA MET A 252 4.68 -20.95 -18.82
C MET A 252 3.23 -21.41 -18.61
N ALA A 253 3.02 -22.54 -17.91
CA ALA A 253 1.69 -23.02 -17.55
C ALA A 253 1.01 -22.09 -16.54
N GLU A 254 1.72 -21.64 -15.51
CA GLU A 254 1.21 -20.68 -14.53
C GLU A 254 0.88 -19.32 -15.17
N ALA A 255 1.75 -18.84 -16.07
CA ALA A 255 1.49 -17.60 -16.81
C ALA A 255 0.30 -17.72 -17.76
N ALA A 256 0.07 -18.91 -18.35
CA ALA A 256 -1.12 -19.17 -19.17
C ALA A 256 -2.39 -19.18 -18.31
N PHE A 257 -2.36 -19.85 -17.16
CA PHE A 257 -3.46 -19.88 -16.20
C PHE A 257 -3.82 -18.47 -15.70
N ARG A 258 -2.82 -17.65 -15.34
CA ARG A 258 -3.04 -16.27 -14.89
C ARG A 258 -3.66 -15.39 -15.97
N ARG A 259 -3.32 -15.61 -17.25
CA ARG A 259 -3.96 -14.90 -18.37
C ARG A 259 -5.43 -15.25 -18.53
N VAL A 260 -5.80 -16.52 -18.33
CA VAL A 260 -7.21 -16.97 -18.34
C VAL A 260 -7.97 -16.30 -17.20
N LEU A 261 -7.42 -16.36 -15.97
CA LEU A 261 -8.05 -15.79 -14.78
C LEU A 261 -8.29 -14.27 -14.90
N MET A 262 -7.34 -13.53 -15.48
CA MET A 262 -7.48 -12.10 -15.73
C MET A 262 -8.39 -11.76 -16.92
N SER A 263 -8.73 -12.74 -17.77
CA SER A 263 -9.66 -12.57 -18.91
C SER A 263 -11.10 -13.00 -18.60
N GLU A 264 -11.30 -13.85 -17.59
CA GLU A 264 -12.61 -14.34 -17.13
C GLU A 264 -13.23 -13.49 -16.01
N THR A 265 -12.46 -12.59 -15.36
CA THR A 265 -13.00 -11.62 -14.38
C THR A 265 -13.57 -10.34 -15.01
N GLY A 266 -13.79 -10.31 -16.32
CA GLY A 266 -14.63 -9.30 -16.97
C GLY A 266 -16.12 -9.60 -16.70
N PRO A 267 -17.02 -8.61 -16.72
CA PRO A 267 -18.43 -8.83 -16.41
C PRO A 267 -19.00 -9.91 -17.35
N ASP A 268 -19.60 -10.91 -16.73
CA ASP A 268 -20.22 -12.09 -17.32
C ASP A 268 -21.11 -11.72 -18.51
N ASP A 269 -20.66 -12.03 -19.73
CA ASP A 269 -21.47 -12.02 -20.95
C ASP A 269 -22.33 -13.31 -20.94
N THR A 270 -23.22 -13.43 -19.96
CA THR A 270 -24.36 -14.35 -20.09
C THR A 270 -25.41 -13.63 -20.92
N PRO A 271 -25.79 -14.14 -22.12
CA PRO A 271 -26.93 -13.62 -22.83
C PRO A 271 -28.16 -13.93 -21.97
N LEU A 272 -28.82 -12.89 -21.47
CA LEU A 272 -30.19 -13.02 -20.97
C LEU A 272 -31.09 -13.23 -22.19
N ASP A 273 -31.23 -14.49 -22.60
CA ASP A 273 -32.32 -14.91 -23.46
C ASP A 273 -33.58 -15.10 -22.60
N GLU A 274 -34.67 -14.52 -23.14
CA GLU A 274 -36.12 -14.56 -22.78
C GLU A 274 -36.71 -13.37 -22.01
#